data_AF-A0A072U3L1-F1
#
_entry.id   AF-A0A072U3L1-F1
#
_cell.length_a   1.000
_cell.length_b   1.000
_cell.length_c   1.000
_cell.angle_alpha   90.00
_cell.angle_beta   90.00
_cell.angle_gamma   90.00
#
_symmetry.space_group_name_H-M   'P 1'
#
loop_
_entity.id
_entity.type
_entity.pdbx_description
1 polymer ?
#
loop_
_entity_poly.entity_id
_entity_poly.type
_entity_poly.pdbx_seq_one_letter_code
_entity_poly.pdbx_strand_id
1 'polypeptide(L)'
;MYQFVLPLSTAGAGLTGSKMARRVGGVDEFDFKPIGENHNQGRLGVEILISGFVFEKEDFIRPWEGLNDNLERYSLQWESKNLIAVSTAIQDWLTSRLAMQLMKQGAMMTVLSTLVTALAWPAVLLAATDFIDSKWTIAINRSNKAGKLLAEVLLKGLQGNRPVTLVGYSLGARVIFSCLQCLAKTENGAELVERVVLLGAPISIRDENWEAARKMVAGRFVNAYSRNDWILGVAFRASAPFSYVDSCPLSHSFVAMVSGTV
;
A
#
# COMPACT_ATOMS: atom_id res chain seq x y z
N MET A 1 7.48 -6.18 27.39
CA MET A 1 6.06 -6.54 27.58
C MET A 1 5.24 -5.30 27.21
N TYR A 2 4.72 -5.22 25.98
CA TYR A 2 3.93 -4.06 25.54
C TYR A 2 2.45 -4.35 25.81
N GLN A 3 1.85 -3.57 26.70
CA GLN A 3 0.48 -3.74 27.18
C GLN A 3 -0.52 -3.23 26.12
N PHE A 4 -1.21 -4.15 25.45
CA PHE A 4 -2.50 -3.84 24.82
C PHE A 4 -3.53 -3.69 25.94
N VAL A 5 -4.25 -2.58 25.99
CA VAL A 5 -5.39 -2.43 26.92
C VAL A 5 -6.58 -3.15 26.27
N LEU A 6 -6.96 -4.31 26.81
CA LEU A 6 -8.11 -5.09 26.36
C LEU A 6 -9.38 -4.65 27.12
N PRO A 7 -10.48 -4.33 26.42
CA PRO A 7 -11.83 -4.59 26.91
C PRO A 7 -12.39 -5.89 26.29
N LEU A 8 -13.29 -6.52 27.04
CA LEU A 8 -13.90 -7.83 26.81
C LEU A 8 -14.49 -8.05 25.40
N SER A 9 -14.45 -9.33 25.00
CA SER A 9 -15.06 -9.93 23.80
C SER A 9 -16.41 -9.30 23.40
N THR A 10 -16.36 -8.52 22.33
CA THR A 10 -17.45 -8.25 21.38
C THR A 10 -16.76 -8.15 20.02
N ALA A 11 -17.24 -8.88 19.01
CA ALA A 11 -16.49 -9.16 17.77
C ALA A 11 -15.93 -7.90 17.06
N GLY A 12 -16.52 -6.71 17.24
CA GLY A 12 -16.04 -5.44 16.69
C GLY A 12 -15.20 -4.56 17.63
N ALA A 13 -15.17 -4.86 18.94
CA ALA A 13 -14.45 -4.06 19.94
C ALA A 13 -12.94 -4.31 19.94
N GLY A 14 -12.48 -5.49 19.51
CA GLY A 14 -11.04 -5.83 19.47
C GLY A 14 -10.23 -4.90 18.57
N LEU A 15 -10.68 -4.70 17.33
CA LEU A 15 -10.03 -3.79 16.38
C LEU A 15 -10.25 -2.32 16.76
N THR A 16 -11.47 -1.92 17.12
CA THR A 16 -11.78 -0.54 17.52
C THR A 16 -11.07 -0.11 18.82
N GLY A 17 -10.77 -1.07 19.70
CA GLY A 17 -10.02 -0.87 20.95
C GLY A 17 -8.50 -1.00 20.80
N SER A 18 -8.00 -1.44 19.63
CA SER A 18 -6.57 -1.70 19.40
C SER A 18 -5.72 -0.45 19.16
N LYS A 19 -6.23 0.73 19.54
CA LYS A 19 -5.52 2.01 19.46
C LYS A 19 -4.18 1.91 20.18
N MET A 20 -3.10 1.90 19.40
CA MET A 20 -1.77 1.73 19.95
C MET A 20 -1.23 3.03 20.54
N ALA A 21 -0.63 2.95 21.72
CA ALA A 21 0.11 4.05 22.31
C ALA A 21 1.24 4.49 21.37
N ARG A 22 1.47 5.81 21.33
CA ARG A 22 2.48 6.46 20.49
C ARG A 22 3.83 5.73 20.62
N ARG A 23 4.32 5.15 19.52
CA ARG A 23 5.59 4.39 19.37
C ARG A 23 5.60 2.95 19.87
N VAL A 24 4.90 2.07 19.16
CA VAL A 24 5.19 0.62 19.20
C VAL A 24 5.71 0.17 17.83
N GLY A 25 6.75 -0.65 17.79
CA GLY A 25 7.34 -1.17 16.55
C GLY A 25 7.98 -0.12 15.63
N GLY A 26 8.21 1.10 16.11
CA GLY A 26 8.74 2.20 15.29
C GLY A 26 7.70 2.83 14.35
N VAL A 27 6.41 2.74 14.71
CA VAL A 27 5.29 3.44 14.09
C VAL A 27 4.67 4.40 15.11
N ASP A 28 4.44 5.65 14.71
CA ASP A 28 3.97 6.75 15.54
C ASP A 28 2.44 6.78 15.68
N GLU A 29 1.71 6.24 14.70
CA GLU A 29 0.24 6.17 14.67
C GLU A 29 -0.22 4.89 13.97
N PHE A 30 -1.12 4.15 14.62
CA PHE A 30 -1.72 2.92 14.11
C PHE A 30 -3.08 2.70 14.81
N ASP A 31 -4.17 2.92 14.08
CA ASP A 31 -5.53 2.92 14.64
C ASP A 31 -6.55 2.44 13.60
N PHE A 32 -7.52 1.62 14.00
CA PHE A 32 -8.59 1.16 13.11
C PHE A 32 -9.82 2.05 13.25
N LYS A 33 -10.26 2.65 12.15
CA LYS A 33 -11.44 3.50 12.09
C LYS A 33 -12.61 2.71 11.51
N PRO A 34 -13.70 2.51 12.27
CA PRO A 34 -14.89 1.84 11.73
C PRO A 34 -15.48 2.65 10.56
N ILE A 35 -15.89 1.98 9.49
CA ILE A 35 -16.55 2.61 8.32
C ILE A 35 -17.97 2.04 8.13
N GLY A 36 -18.98 2.92 8.12
CA GLY A 36 -20.39 2.56 8.01
C GLY A 36 -21.01 2.12 9.34
N GLU A 37 -22.21 1.53 9.27
CA GLU A 37 -23.04 1.21 10.45
C GLU A 37 -23.09 -0.29 10.78
N ASN A 38 -22.33 -1.12 10.06
CA ASN A 38 -22.42 -2.59 10.17
C ASN A 38 -21.60 -3.20 11.33
N HIS A 39 -21.00 -2.38 12.19
CA HIS A 39 -20.20 -2.84 13.34
C HIS A 39 -21.07 -3.47 14.41
N ASN A 40 -20.53 -4.49 15.09
CA ASN A 40 -21.22 -5.23 16.16
C ASN A 40 -22.53 -5.93 15.74
N GLN A 41 -22.81 -6.09 14.44
CA GLN A 41 -23.97 -6.81 13.92
C GLN A 41 -23.73 -8.32 13.73
N GLY A 42 -22.67 -8.88 14.33
CA GLY A 42 -22.35 -10.31 14.23
C GLY A 42 -21.90 -10.79 12.84
N ARG A 43 -21.28 -9.91 12.05
CA ARG A 43 -20.80 -10.25 10.69
C ARG A 43 -19.64 -11.25 10.74
N LEU A 44 -19.65 -12.20 9.80
CA LEU A 44 -18.72 -13.35 9.76
C LEU A 44 -17.33 -12.99 9.23
N GLY A 45 -17.18 -11.89 8.49
CA GLY A 45 -15.91 -11.45 7.90
C GLY A 45 -15.57 -10.00 8.21
N VAL A 46 -14.28 -9.71 8.22
CA VAL A 46 -13.74 -8.36 8.45
C VAL A 46 -13.03 -7.88 7.19
N GLU A 47 -13.27 -6.63 6.82
CA GLU A 47 -12.53 -5.97 5.75
C GLU A 47 -11.69 -4.82 6.32
N ILE A 48 -10.40 -4.82 5.99
CA ILE A 48 -9.45 -3.80 6.41
C ILE A 48 -8.96 -3.07 5.17
N LEU A 49 -9.26 -1.78 5.11
CA LEU A 49 -9.03 -0.86 4.02
C LEU A 49 -7.84 0.02 4.36
N ILE A 50 -6.85 0.10 3.48
CA ILE A 50 -5.56 0.73 3.80
C ILE A 50 -5.20 1.74 2.70
N SER A 51 -5.41 3.01 3.01
CA SER A 51 -5.02 4.14 2.17
C SER A 51 -3.51 4.37 2.21
N GLY A 52 -2.91 4.61 1.05
CA GLY A 52 -1.46 4.82 0.91
C GLY A 52 -1.04 6.15 0.30
N PHE A 53 -2.00 7.03 0.00
CA PHE A 53 -1.74 8.37 -0.51
C PHE A 53 -2.85 9.28 0.02
N VAL A 54 -2.48 10.21 0.90
CA VAL A 54 -3.43 11.00 1.71
C VAL A 54 -2.88 12.41 1.91
N PHE A 55 -3.74 13.42 1.86
CA PHE A 55 -3.39 14.83 2.11
C PHE A 55 -3.93 15.32 3.46
N GLU A 56 -5.06 14.75 3.89
CA GLU A 56 -5.68 15.00 5.19
C GLU A 56 -6.11 13.69 5.87
N LYS A 57 -6.60 13.77 7.12
CA LYS A 57 -6.93 12.55 7.88
C LYS A 57 -8.19 11.86 7.35
N GLU A 58 -9.05 12.64 6.73
CA GLU A 58 -10.32 12.22 6.16
C GLU A 58 -10.08 11.34 4.92
N ASP A 59 -8.97 11.53 4.20
CA ASP A 59 -8.56 10.73 3.04
C ASP A 59 -8.23 9.27 3.38
N PHE A 60 -8.08 8.92 4.66
CA PHE A 60 -8.00 7.53 5.06
C PHE A 60 -9.33 6.80 4.85
N ILE A 61 -10.45 7.49 5.08
CA ILE A 61 -11.80 6.89 5.07
C ILE A 61 -12.53 7.20 3.77
N ARG A 62 -12.47 8.46 3.30
CA ARG A 62 -13.21 9.00 2.16
C ARG A 62 -13.18 8.12 0.89
N PRO A 63 -12.05 7.50 0.49
CA PRO A 63 -12.01 6.63 -0.69
C PRO A 63 -12.88 5.37 -0.58
N TRP A 64 -13.26 5.00 0.64
CA TRP A 64 -13.98 3.77 0.96
C TRP A 64 -15.45 4.00 1.35
N GLU A 65 -15.86 5.27 1.42
CA GLU A 65 -17.25 5.64 1.68
C GLU A 65 -18.15 5.30 0.48
N GLY A 66 -19.45 5.09 0.72
CA GLY A 66 -20.44 4.81 -0.33
C GLY A 66 -20.45 3.37 -0.85
N LEU A 67 -19.47 2.54 -0.48
CA LEU A 67 -19.55 1.09 -0.66
C LEU A 67 -20.53 0.52 0.36
N ASN A 68 -21.60 -0.14 -0.10
CA ASN A 68 -22.53 -0.87 0.75
C ASN A 68 -22.21 -2.36 0.65
N ASP A 69 -21.54 -2.89 1.67
CA ASP A 69 -21.27 -4.32 1.80
C ASP A 69 -21.71 -4.82 3.18
N ASN A 70 -21.99 -6.11 3.27
CA ASN A 70 -22.42 -6.84 4.46
C ASN A 70 -21.27 -7.16 5.43
N LEU A 71 -20.05 -6.71 5.15
CA LEU A 71 -18.86 -6.93 5.97
C LEU A 71 -18.70 -5.86 7.05
N GLU A 72 -18.00 -6.23 8.13
CA GLU A 72 -17.54 -5.26 9.13
C GLU A 72 -16.24 -4.61 8.64
N ARG A 73 -16.26 -3.30 8.42
CA ARG A 73 -15.20 -2.58 7.69
C ARG A 73 -14.43 -1.63 8.57
N TYR A 74 -13.12 -1.61 8.38
CA TYR A 74 -12.21 -0.72 9.08
C TYR A 74 -11.24 -0.06 8.11
N SER A 75 -11.06 1.25 8.21
CA SER A 75 -9.93 1.94 7.61
C SER A 75 -8.77 1.94 8.60
N LEU A 76 -7.60 1.49 8.16
CA LEU A 76 -6.38 1.63 8.94
C LEU A 76 -5.84 3.07 8.79
N GLN A 77 -5.86 3.83 9.87
CA GLN A 77 -5.14 5.09 9.98
C GLN A 77 -3.74 4.83 10.52
N TRP A 78 -2.73 5.12 9.71
CA TRP A 78 -1.33 4.83 10.05
C TRP A 78 -0.41 5.96 9.57
N GLU A 79 0.58 6.31 10.38
CA GLU A 79 1.66 7.24 10.00
C GLU A 79 1.17 8.54 9.32
N SER A 80 0.03 9.12 9.71
CA SER A 80 -0.62 10.19 8.92
C SER A 80 0.31 11.34 8.60
N LYS A 81 1.14 11.76 9.57
CA LYS A 81 2.12 12.84 9.38
C LYS A 81 3.13 12.54 8.27
N ASN A 82 3.64 11.31 8.22
CA ASN A 82 4.64 10.92 7.22
C ASN A 82 3.99 10.71 5.85
N LEU A 83 2.80 10.11 5.80
CA LEU A 83 2.07 9.95 4.55
C LEU A 83 1.64 11.29 3.93
N ILE A 84 1.15 12.23 4.74
CA ILE A 84 0.83 13.58 4.27
C ILE A 84 2.11 14.28 3.77
N ALA A 85 3.20 14.22 4.54
CA ALA A 85 4.46 14.86 4.13
C ALA A 85 5.02 14.31 2.81
N VAL A 86 4.84 13.02 2.53
CA VAL A 86 5.24 12.38 1.28
C VAL A 86 4.28 12.74 0.16
N SER A 87 2.97 12.70 0.40
CA SER A 87 1.95 13.02 -0.60
C SER A 87 2.03 14.48 -1.04
N THR A 88 2.21 15.41 -0.09
CA THR A 88 2.48 16.82 -0.38
C THR A 88 3.78 16.99 -1.16
N ALA A 89 4.85 16.28 -0.80
CA ALA A 89 6.11 16.38 -1.56
C ALA A 89 5.96 15.87 -3.01
N ILE A 90 5.18 14.81 -3.23
CA ILE A 90 4.82 14.32 -4.58
C ILE A 90 4.04 15.40 -5.34
N GLN A 91 3.05 16.03 -4.69
CA GLN A 91 2.22 17.06 -5.30
C GLN A 91 3.00 18.34 -5.62
N ASP A 92 3.86 18.80 -4.72
CA ASP A 92 4.73 19.96 -4.90
C ASP A 92 5.69 19.73 -6.07
N TRP A 93 6.26 18.53 -6.16
CA TRP A 93 7.09 18.14 -7.29
C TRP A 93 6.30 18.14 -8.60
N LEU A 94 5.11 17.52 -8.62
CA LEU A 94 4.26 17.42 -9.81
C LEU A 94 3.85 18.78 -10.36
N THR A 95 3.55 19.71 -9.45
CA THR A 95 3.14 21.08 -9.77
C THR A 95 4.32 22.01 -10.02
N SER A 96 5.55 21.53 -9.86
CA SER A 96 6.74 22.31 -10.15
C SER A 96 6.81 22.66 -11.64
N ARG A 97 7.39 23.83 -11.95
CA ARG A 97 7.58 24.28 -13.34
C ARG A 97 8.42 23.28 -14.15
N LEU A 98 9.37 22.63 -13.49
CA LEU A 98 10.24 21.61 -14.09
C LEU A 98 9.42 20.37 -14.47
N ALA A 99 8.60 19.84 -13.57
CA ALA A 99 7.72 18.71 -13.87
C ALA A 99 6.69 19.05 -14.95
N MET A 100 6.11 20.25 -14.92
CA MET A 100 5.19 20.71 -15.98
C MET A 100 5.89 20.88 -17.34
N GLN A 101 7.14 21.35 -17.37
CA GLN A 101 7.93 21.43 -18.59
C GLN A 101 8.28 20.04 -19.14
N LEU A 102 8.68 19.11 -18.27
CA LEU A 102 8.96 17.72 -18.62
C LEU A 102 7.70 16.98 -19.07
N MET A 103 6.55 17.21 -18.44
CA MET A 103 5.26 16.66 -18.89
C MET A 103 4.78 17.28 -20.20
N LYS A 104 5.00 18.58 -20.43
CA LYS A 104 4.69 19.23 -21.72
C LYS A 104 5.60 18.72 -22.85
N GLN A 105 6.88 18.52 -22.57
CA GLN A 105 7.81 17.86 -23.50
C GLN A 105 7.46 16.38 -23.68
N GLY A 106 6.93 15.73 -22.64
CA GLY A 106 6.36 14.38 -22.69
C GLY A 106 5.06 14.28 -23.48
N ALA A 107 4.21 15.31 -23.49
CA ALA A 107 3.01 15.37 -24.33
C ALA A 107 3.36 15.51 -25.83
N MET A 108 4.52 16.12 -26.16
CA MET A 108 5.09 16.11 -27.52
C MET A 108 5.57 14.71 -27.97
N MET A 109 5.67 13.72 -27.07
CA MET A 109 6.06 12.34 -27.40
C MET A 109 5.00 11.57 -28.19
N THR A 110 3.79 12.12 -28.35
CA THR A 110 2.77 11.51 -29.23
C THR A 110 3.07 11.70 -30.71
N VAL A 111 3.97 12.62 -31.09
CA VAL A 111 4.22 12.94 -32.52
C VAL A 111 5.58 12.42 -33.02
N LEU A 112 6.55 12.11 -32.15
CA LEU A 112 7.89 11.65 -32.56
C LEU A 112 8.56 10.68 -31.54
N SER A 113 7.88 9.58 -31.19
CA SER A 113 8.21 8.71 -30.04
C SER A 113 9.52 7.93 -30.10
N THR A 114 10.14 7.77 -31.27
CA THR A 114 11.32 6.89 -31.44
C THR A 114 12.67 7.57 -31.24
N LEU A 115 12.78 8.90 -31.35
CA LEU A 115 14.07 9.61 -31.24
C LEU A 115 14.25 10.38 -29.92
N VAL A 116 13.17 10.74 -29.22
CA VAL A 116 13.22 11.62 -28.04
C VAL A 116 13.21 10.86 -26.70
N THR A 117 12.82 9.57 -26.72
CA THR A 117 12.74 8.70 -25.53
C THR A 117 14.10 8.49 -24.84
N ALA A 118 15.21 8.47 -25.59
CA ALA A 118 16.54 8.16 -25.03
C ALA A 118 17.18 9.31 -24.24
N LEU A 119 16.77 10.56 -24.47
CA LEU A 119 17.41 11.76 -23.90
C LEU A 119 16.56 12.50 -22.85
N ALA A 120 15.25 12.22 -22.77
CA ALA A 120 14.37 12.87 -21.81
C ALA A 120 14.40 12.22 -20.41
N TRP A 121 14.78 10.95 -20.30
CA TRP A 121 14.74 10.22 -19.01
C TRP A 121 15.79 10.67 -17.98
N PRO A 122 17.04 11.11 -18.33
CA PRO A 122 18.02 11.53 -17.33
C PRO A 122 17.56 12.78 -16.58
N ALA A 123 16.91 13.73 -17.26
CA ALA A 123 16.37 14.94 -16.64
C ALA A 123 15.16 14.63 -15.73
N VAL A 124 14.30 13.69 -16.14
CA VAL A 124 13.19 13.20 -15.28
C VAL A 124 13.74 12.48 -14.05
N LEU A 125 14.80 11.69 -14.21
CA LEU A 125 15.40 10.94 -13.10
C LEU A 125 16.11 11.88 -12.11
N LEU A 126 16.88 12.86 -12.60
CA LEU A 126 17.50 13.92 -11.78
C LEU A 126 16.46 14.82 -11.08
N ALA A 127 15.34 15.11 -11.74
CA ALA A 127 14.26 15.84 -11.09
C ALA A 127 13.64 15.03 -9.94
N ALA A 128 13.61 13.72 -10.10
CA ALA A 128 12.94 12.84 -9.16
C ALA A 128 13.85 12.37 -8.01
N THR A 129 15.19 12.39 -8.16
CA THR A 129 16.14 12.07 -7.08
C THR A 129 15.93 12.93 -5.84
N ASP A 130 15.59 14.22 -5.99
CA ASP A 130 15.33 15.13 -4.87
C ASP A 130 14.14 14.68 -4.00
N PHE A 131 13.13 14.03 -4.59
CA PHE A 131 11.98 13.49 -3.88
C PHE A 131 12.24 12.08 -3.31
N ILE A 132 13.04 11.28 -4.01
CA ILE A 132 13.21 9.85 -3.77
C ILE A 132 14.11 9.56 -2.55
N ASP A 133 15.09 10.41 -2.29
CA ASP A 133 16.19 9.99 -1.41
C ASP A 133 15.90 10.10 0.09
N SER A 134 14.89 10.85 0.55
CA SER A 134 14.56 10.90 1.98
C SER A 134 13.11 10.56 2.29
N LYS A 135 12.13 11.33 1.82
CA LYS A 135 10.72 11.18 2.24
C LYS A 135 10.12 9.87 1.74
N TRP A 136 10.29 9.54 0.47
CA TRP A 136 9.76 8.30 -0.11
C TRP A 136 10.36 7.06 0.55
N THR A 137 11.68 7.02 0.70
CA THR A 137 12.39 5.93 1.38
C THR A 137 11.93 5.77 2.84
N ILE A 138 11.74 6.87 3.57
CA ILE A 138 11.15 6.85 4.92
C ILE A 138 9.74 6.26 4.87
N ALA A 139 8.90 6.67 3.91
CA ALA A 139 7.54 6.18 3.74
C ALA A 139 7.50 4.66 3.52
N ILE A 140 8.37 4.13 2.64
CA ILE A 140 8.49 2.69 2.39
C ILE A 140 8.89 1.94 3.67
N ASN A 141 9.89 2.44 4.40
CA ASN A 141 10.33 1.83 5.66
C ASN A 141 9.19 1.82 6.71
N ARG A 142 8.47 2.94 6.86
CA ARG A 142 7.32 3.05 7.75
C ARG A 142 6.16 2.14 7.33
N SER A 143 5.92 1.98 6.03
CA SER A 143 4.94 1.03 5.48
C SER A 143 5.25 -0.41 5.89
N ASN A 144 6.53 -0.82 5.78
CA ASN A 144 6.94 -2.16 6.21
C ASN A 144 6.78 -2.37 7.72
N LYS A 145 7.01 -1.34 8.54
CA LYS A 145 6.78 -1.41 9.99
C LYS A 145 5.30 -1.48 10.34
N ALA A 146 4.45 -0.71 9.65
CA ALA A 146 3.00 -0.80 9.81
C ALA A 146 2.48 -2.18 9.40
N GLY A 147 3.02 -2.78 8.33
CA GLY A 147 2.69 -4.14 7.91
C GLY A 147 3.03 -5.19 8.95
N LYS A 148 4.18 -5.07 9.63
CA LYS A 148 4.55 -5.92 10.77
C LYS A 148 3.54 -5.83 11.91
N LEU A 149 3.13 -4.61 12.28
CA LEU A 149 2.13 -4.40 13.34
C LEU A 149 0.77 -4.96 12.94
N LEU A 150 0.37 -4.81 11.68
CA LEU A 150 -0.85 -5.41 11.17
C LEU A 150 -0.80 -6.94 11.28
N ALA A 151 0.32 -7.58 10.94
CA ALA A 151 0.50 -9.01 11.13
C ALA A 151 0.39 -9.42 12.60
N GLU A 152 0.99 -8.67 13.53
CA GLU A 152 0.86 -8.93 14.97
C GLU A 152 -0.58 -8.81 15.46
N VAL A 153 -1.32 -7.82 14.97
CA VAL A 153 -2.75 -7.63 15.29
C VAL A 153 -3.57 -8.83 14.83
N LEU A 154 -3.33 -9.31 13.61
CA LEU A 154 -4.02 -10.47 13.05
C LEU A 154 -3.69 -11.76 13.79
N LEU A 155 -2.41 -11.98 14.12
CA LEU A 155 -1.95 -13.15 14.89
C LEU A 155 -2.48 -13.18 16.32
N LYS A 156 -2.72 -12.02 16.93
CA LYS A 156 -3.37 -11.91 18.25
C LYS A 156 -4.88 -12.16 18.20
N GLY A 157 -5.46 -12.33 17.01
CA GLY A 157 -6.88 -12.61 16.84
C GLY A 157 -7.78 -11.44 17.22
N LEU A 158 -7.32 -10.18 17.12
CA LEU A 158 -8.14 -9.00 17.46
C LEU A 158 -9.36 -8.83 16.55
N GLN A 159 -9.33 -9.46 15.37
CA GLN A 159 -10.45 -9.61 14.45
C GLN A 159 -11.48 -10.69 14.90
N GLY A 160 -11.25 -11.38 16.02
CA GLY A 160 -12.11 -12.44 16.53
C GLY A 160 -12.00 -13.75 15.75
N ASN A 161 -10.80 -14.08 15.23
CA ASN A 161 -10.53 -15.25 14.38
C ASN A 161 -11.42 -15.37 13.13
N ARG A 162 -11.96 -14.24 12.66
CA ARG A 162 -12.75 -14.15 11.43
C ARG A 162 -11.84 -14.01 10.20
N PRO A 163 -12.27 -14.53 9.03
CA PRO A 163 -11.57 -14.30 7.76
C PRO A 163 -11.43 -12.80 7.47
N VAL A 164 -10.23 -12.39 7.08
CA VAL A 164 -9.91 -11.00 6.78
C VAL A 164 -9.76 -10.77 5.28
N THR A 165 -10.46 -9.76 4.77
CA THR A 165 -10.23 -9.19 3.43
C THR A 165 -9.36 -7.93 3.57
N LEU A 166 -8.24 -7.87 2.86
CA LEU A 166 -7.33 -6.72 2.87
C LEU A 166 -7.39 -6.01 1.51
N VAL A 167 -7.67 -4.71 1.53
CA VAL A 167 -7.69 -3.88 0.32
C VAL A 167 -6.84 -2.65 0.57
N GLY A 168 -5.91 -2.35 -0.34
CA GLY A 168 -5.06 -1.18 -0.18
C GLY A 168 -4.50 -0.68 -1.49
N TYR A 169 -4.17 0.61 -1.52
CA TYR A 169 -3.56 1.25 -2.68
C TYR A 169 -2.27 1.98 -2.32
N SER A 170 -1.37 2.16 -3.29
CA SER A 170 -0.08 2.84 -3.12
C SER A 170 0.72 2.27 -1.94
N LEU A 171 1.22 3.11 -1.02
CA LEU A 171 1.93 2.69 0.18
C LEU A 171 1.09 1.79 1.10
N GLY A 172 -0.24 1.88 1.05
CA GLY A 172 -1.14 1.02 1.80
C GLY A 172 -1.15 -0.42 1.27
N ALA A 173 -0.97 -0.59 -0.05
CA ALA A 173 -0.75 -1.91 -0.63
C ALA A 173 0.60 -2.51 -0.19
N ARG A 174 1.63 -1.67 0.01
CA ARG A 174 2.92 -2.10 0.57
C ARG A 174 2.79 -2.56 2.03
N VAL A 175 1.95 -1.90 2.84
CA VAL A 175 1.61 -2.34 4.21
C VAL A 175 1.03 -3.75 4.20
N ILE A 176 0.06 -4.02 3.31
CA ILE A 176 -0.55 -5.36 3.17
C ILE A 176 0.51 -6.39 2.79
N PHE A 177 1.33 -6.10 1.78
CA PHE A 177 2.34 -7.05 1.33
C PHE A 177 3.36 -7.38 2.43
N SER A 178 3.82 -6.37 3.17
CA SER A 178 4.71 -6.59 4.32
C SER A 178 4.03 -7.37 5.44
N CYS A 179 2.72 -7.19 5.66
CA CYS A 179 1.94 -7.99 6.61
C CYS A 179 1.96 -9.47 6.21
N LEU A 180 1.65 -9.79 4.94
CA LEU A 180 1.65 -11.16 4.43
C LEU A 180 3.03 -11.82 4.52
N GLN A 181 4.11 -11.09 4.22
CA GLN A 181 5.48 -11.59 4.38
C GLN A 181 5.82 -11.92 5.85
N CYS A 182 5.26 -11.18 6.80
CA CYS A 182 5.43 -11.45 8.23
C CYS A 182 4.60 -12.66 8.69
N LEU A 183 3.37 -12.79 8.19
CA LEU A 183 2.53 -13.96 8.43
C LEU A 183 3.19 -15.23 7.89
N ALA A 184 3.80 -15.17 6.69
CA ALA A 184 4.49 -16.30 6.07
C ALA A 184 5.70 -16.83 6.85
N LYS A 185 6.25 -16.03 7.78
CA LYS A 185 7.34 -16.44 8.67
C LYS A 185 6.85 -17.08 9.98
N THR A 186 5.54 -17.14 10.18
CA THR A 186 4.90 -17.64 11.40
C THR A 186 4.10 -18.89 11.07
N GLU A 187 4.15 -19.91 11.94
CA GLU A 187 3.49 -21.20 11.70
C GLU A 187 1.95 -21.11 11.64
N ASN A 188 1.35 -20.10 12.29
CA ASN A 188 -0.11 -19.94 12.43
C ASN A 188 -0.71 -18.89 11.46
N GLY A 189 0.02 -18.44 10.44
CA GLY A 189 -0.40 -17.33 9.58
C GLY A 189 -1.33 -17.70 8.41
N ALA A 190 -1.36 -18.97 8.00
CA ALA A 190 -1.84 -19.40 6.69
C ALA A 190 -3.37 -19.31 6.45
N GLU A 191 -4.16 -19.03 7.49
CA GLU A 191 -5.64 -19.09 7.41
C GLU A 191 -6.34 -17.79 7.83
N LEU A 192 -5.58 -16.74 8.18
CA LEU A 192 -6.16 -15.49 8.68
C LEU A 192 -6.71 -14.59 7.56
N VAL A 193 -6.09 -14.64 6.38
CA VAL A 193 -6.39 -13.74 5.26
C VAL A 193 -7.12 -14.51 4.15
N GLU A 194 -8.35 -14.09 3.86
CA GLU A 194 -9.19 -14.71 2.83
C GLU A 194 -8.95 -14.06 1.47
N ARG A 195 -8.91 -12.73 1.40
CA ARG A 195 -8.83 -11.99 0.14
C ARG A 195 -7.86 -10.83 0.23
N VAL A 196 -7.16 -10.57 -0.85
CA VAL A 196 -6.24 -9.43 -0.97
C VAL A 196 -6.43 -8.70 -2.29
N VAL A 197 -6.52 -7.38 -2.22
CA VAL A 197 -6.50 -6.48 -3.39
C VAL A 197 -5.45 -5.40 -3.17
N LEU A 198 -4.45 -5.38 -4.04
CA LEU A 198 -3.38 -4.39 -4.08
C LEU A 198 -3.55 -3.52 -5.33
N LEU A 199 -3.56 -2.20 -5.15
CA LEU A 199 -3.70 -1.24 -6.25
C LEU A 199 -2.47 -0.32 -6.30
N GLY A 200 -1.72 -0.32 -7.40
CA GLY A 200 -0.56 0.57 -7.59
C GLY A 200 0.51 0.41 -6.49
N ALA A 201 0.80 -0.83 -6.09
CA ALA A 201 1.71 -1.10 -4.98
C ALA A 201 3.18 -0.87 -5.38
N PRO A 202 3.96 -0.05 -4.64
CA PRO A 202 5.38 0.13 -4.90
C PRO A 202 6.19 -1.05 -4.36
N ILE A 203 6.08 -2.20 -5.02
CA ILE A 203 6.71 -3.47 -4.62
C ILE A 203 7.49 -4.01 -5.82
N SER A 204 8.75 -4.39 -5.61
CA SER A 204 9.55 -5.03 -6.66
C SER A 204 9.02 -6.43 -6.96
N ILE A 205 8.94 -6.79 -8.24
CA ILE A 205 8.53 -8.14 -8.66
C ILE A 205 9.68 -9.14 -8.45
N ARG A 206 10.93 -8.71 -8.62
CA ARG A 206 12.10 -9.61 -8.62
C ARG A 206 12.74 -9.82 -7.25
N ASP A 207 12.69 -8.79 -6.41
CA ASP A 207 13.45 -8.78 -5.15
C ASP A 207 12.61 -9.22 -3.94
N GLU A 208 11.31 -9.48 -4.17
CA GLU A 208 10.35 -9.73 -3.11
C GLU A 208 9.71 -11.12 -3.25
N ASN A 209 9.47 -11.75 -2.10
CA ASN A 209 8.90 -13.10 -2.07
C ASN A 209 7.37 -13.09 -2.23
N TRP A 210 6.90 -12.87 -3.46
CA TRP A 210 5.48 -12.91 -3.81
C TRP A 210 4.84 -14.28 -3.59
N GLU A 211 5.61 -15.36 -3.75
CA GLU A 211 5.13 -16.72 -3.53
C GLU A 211 4.74 -16.95 -2.06
N ALA A 212 5.60 -16.51 -1.13
CA ALA A 212 5.30 -16.57 0.30
C ALA A 212 4.07 -15.72 0.66
N ALA A 213 3.94 -14.52 0.11
CA ALA A 213 2.78 -13.68 0.33
C ALA A 213 1.48 -14.30 -0.23
N ARG A 214 1.55 -14.94 -1.41
CA ARG A 214 0.40 -15.60 -2.03
C ARG A 214 -0.11 -16.78 -1.21
N LYS A 215 0.80 -17.58 -0.64
CA LYS A 215 0.49 -18.75 0.22
C LYS A 215 -0.27 -18.38 1.49
N MET A 216 -0.17 -17.13 1.95
CA MET A 216 -0.89 -16.64 3.13
C MET A 216 -2.33 -16.22 2.87
N VAL A 217 -2.80 -16.29 1.62
CA VAL A 217 -4.14 -15.84 1.23
C VAL A 217 -4.93 -17.04 0.71
N ALA A 218 -5.93 -17.47 1.48
CA ALA A 218 -6.72 -18.66 1.16
C ALA A 218 -7.55 -18.51 -0.13
N GLY A 219 -8.05 -17.30 -0.39
CA GLY A 219 -8.89 -16.98 -1.55
C GLY A 219 -8.17 -16.14 -2.60
N ARG A 220 -8.84 -15.12 -3.14
CA ARG A 220 -8.33 -14.33 -4.28
C ARG A 220 -7.23 -13.37 -3.85
N PHE A 221 -6.14 -13.34 -4.62
CA PHE A 221 -5.09 -12.34 -4.53
C PHE A 221 -5.05 -11.54 -5.85
N VAL A 222 -5.36 -10.25 -5.78
CA VAL A 222 -5.38 -9.34 -6.93
C VAL A 222 -4.31 -8.29 -6.77
N ASN A 223 -3.45 -8.14 -7.79
CA ASN A 223 -2.50 -7.03 -7.89
C ASN A 223 -2.78 -6.25 -9.18
N ALA A 224 -3.36 -5.06 -9.05
CA ALA A 224 -3.66 -4.17 -10.16
C ALA A 224 -2.63 -3.03 -10.21
N TYR A 225 -2.10 -2.77 -11.39
CA TYR A 225 -1.17 -1.66 -11.62
C TYR A 225 -1.44 -1.00 -12.98
N SER A 226 -1.11 0.27 -13.09
CA SER A 226 -1.10 0.99 -14.36
C SER A 226 0.34 1.17 -14.84
N ARG A 227 0.59 0.92 -16.12
CA ARG A 227 1.90 1.19 -16.73
C ARG A 227 2.16 2.67 -16.96
N ASN A 228 1.11 3.48 -16.89
CA ASN A 228 1.17 4.94 -16.94
C ASN A 228 1.25 5.55 -15.54
N ASP A 229 1.36 4.72 -14.49
CA ASP A 229 1.62 5.20 -13.14
C ASP A 229 3.06 5.69 -13.06
N TRP A 230 3.20 7.01 -13.23
CA TRP A 230 4.49 7.69 -13.19
C TRP A 230 5.14 7.58 -11.80
N ILE A 231 4.36 7.46 -10.71
CA ILE A 231 4.89 7.28 -9.35
C ILE A 231 5.56 5.92 -9.25
N LEU A 232 4.92 4.86 -9.73
CA LEU A 232 5.54 3.53 -9.79
C LEU A 232 6.76 3.54 -10.74
N GLY A 233 6.62 4.18 -11.91
CA GLY A 233 7.68 4.27 -12.90
C GLY A 233 8.94 4.96 -12.39
N VAL A 234 8.78 6.04 -11.63
CA VAL A 234 9.88 6.83 -11.05
C VAL A 234 10.44 6.15 -9.79
N ALA A 235 9.59 5.71 -8.86
CA ALA A 235 10.02 5.05 -7.63
C ALA A 235 10.76 3.74 -7.90
N PHE A 236 10.31 2.95 -8.89
CA PHE A 236 10.95 1.68 -9.25
C PHE A 236 12.27 1.89 -9.99
N ARG A 237 12.37 2.92 -10.84
CA ARG A 237 13.59 3.19 -11.61
C ARG A 237 14.69 3.85 -10.80
N ALA A 238 14.35 4.68 -9.82
CA ALA A 238 15.33 5.32 -8.96
C ALA A 238 15.83 4.43 -7.80
N SER A 239 15.09 3.39 -7.45
CA SER A 239 15.55 2.37 -6.48
C SER A 239 16.43 1.28 -7.11
N ALA A 240 16.54 1.23 -8.45
CA ALA A 240 17.42 0.32 -9.16
C ALA A 240 18.82 0.94 -9.38
N PRO A 241 19.93 0.23 -9.10
CA PRO A 241 21.26 0.72 -9.43
C PRO A 241 21.42 0.95 -10.94
N PHE A 242 22.13 2.03 -11.30
CA PHE A 242 22.31 2.61 -12.64
C PHE A 242 22.79 1.63 -13.74
N SER A 243 23.18 0.41 -13.40
CA SER A 243 23.60 -0.64 -14.33
C SER A 243 22.46 -1.43 -15.00
N TYR A 244 21.20 -1.12 -14.73
CA TYR A 244 20.03 -1.91 -15.20
C TYR A 244 19.09 -1.18 -16.18
N VAL A 245 19.53 -0.09 -16.80
CA VAL A 245 18.63 0.79 -17.59
C VAL A 245 18.32 0.28 -19.01
N ASP A 246 19.06 -0.70 -19.54
CA ASP A 246 18.98 -1.07 -20.97
C ASP A 246 18.09 -2.25 -21.36
N SER A 247 17.30 -2.83 -20.44
CA SER A 247 16.48 -4.00 -20.82
C SER A 247 15.04 -3.93 -20.30
N CYS A 248 14.21 -3.06 -20.89
CA CYS A 248 12.77 -3.29 -20.85
C CYS A 248 12.04 -2.67 -22.04
N PRO A 249 11.88 -3.39 -23.17
CA PRO A 249 10.90 -3.06 -24.19
C PRO A 249 9.60 -3.77 -23.84
N LEU A 250 8.56 -3.08 -23.37
CA LEU A 250 7.24 -3.71 -23.24
C LEU A 250 6.13 -2.87 -23.86
N SER A 251 5.74 -3.37 -25.03
CA SER A 251 4.61 -3.09 -25.89
C SER A 251 3.26 -3.02 -25.17
N HIS A 252 2.31 -2.34 -25.80
CA HIS A 252 0.96 -2.08 -25.33
C HIS A 252 0.17 -3.34 -24.93
N SER A 253 -0.18 -3.52 -23.64
CA SER A 253 -1.38 -4.17 -23.10
C SER A 253 -1.53 -3.95 -21.57
N PHE A 254 -2.73 -3.61 -21.09
CA PHE A 254 -3.12 -3.69 -19.68
C PHE A 254 -2.80 -5.11 -19.16
N VAL A 255 -2.03 -5.24 -18.07
CA VAL A 255 -1.79 -6.55 -17.45
C VAL A 255 -2.28 -6.46 -16.01
N ALA A 256 -3.45 -7.03 -15.76
CA ALA A 256 -3.82 -7.47 -14.42
C ALA A 256 -3.10 -8.79 -14.18
N MET A 257 -2.20 -8.88 -13.21
CA MET A 257 -1.80 -10.19 -12.68
C MET A 257 -2.95 -10.67 -11.79
N VAL A 258 -3.95 -11.28 -12.40
CA VAL A 258 -4.83 -12.20 -11.69
C VAL A 258 -4.03 -13.48 -11.56
N SER A 259 -3.38 -13.69 -10.41
CA SER A 259 -2.84 -15.00 -10.07
C SER A 259 -4.03 -15.91 -9.75
N GLY A 260 -4.74 -16.34 -10.80
CA GLY A 260 -5.76 -17.37 -10.73
C GLY A 260 -5.08 -18.70 -10.49
N THR A 261 -5.46 -19.37 -9.40
CA THR A 261 -5.21 -20.80 -9.23
C THR A 261 -6.13 -21.55 -10.19
N VAL A 262 -5.55 -22.48 -10.95
CA VAL A 262 -6.17 -23.79 -11.18
C VAL A 262 -5.38 -24.77 -10.33
#